data_AF-A0A378F6S9-F1
#
_entry.id   AF-A0A378F6S9-F1
#
_cell.length_a   1.000
_cell.length_b   1.000
_cell.length_c   1.000
_cell.angle_alpha   90.00
_cell.angle_beta   90.00
_cell.angle_gamma   90.00
#
_symmetry.space_group_name_H-M   'P 1'
#
loop_
_entity.id
_entity.type
_entity.pdbx_description
1 polymer ?
#
loop_
_entity_poly.entity_id
_entity_poly.type
_entity_poly.pdbx_seq_one_letter_code
_entity_poly.pdbx_strand_id
1 'polypeptide(L)'
;MRKEGMLQKIDKSKLTNFSNLDPQMLNKPFDPNNDYSIPYIWGATAIGVNSEAIDPKTITSWADLWKPEYKSSLLLTDDAREVFQMALRKLGYSGNTTDPKEIEAAYNELKKLMPTSQRLTLITGEPVYGRRSEPRDGMERLGLRRPPGRYSAGSDLAERGRHLLDGQPVDPGERQKRRRRAEAD
;
A
#
# COMPACT_ATOMS: atom_id res chain seq x y z
N MET A 1 6.24 -9.04 16.64
CA MET A 1 7.07 -7.87 17.06
C MET A 1 7.32 -7.75 18.56
N ARG A 2 6.38 -7.26 19.42
CA ARG A 2 6.66 -7.08 20.87
C ARG A 2 7.09 -8.39 21.56
N LYS A 3 6.30 -9.46 21.38
CA LYS A 3 6.60 -10.80 21.95
C LYS A 3 7.88 -11.41 21.39
N GLU A 4 8.30 -10.98 20.20
CA GLU A 4 9.54 -11.41 19.54
C GLU A 4 10.75 -10.52 19.91
N GLY A 5 10.59 -9.52 20.78
CA GLY A 5 11.69 -8.65 21.21
C GLY A 5 12.14 -7.62 20.18
N MET A 6 11.37 -7.39 19.12
CA MET A 6 11.75 -6.47 18.03
C MET A 6 11.48 -4.99 18.34
N LEU A 7 10.77 -4.69 19.44
CA LEU A 7 10.37 -3.33 19.82
C LEU A 7 10.97 -2.96 21.17
N GLN A 8 11.60 -1.78 21.22
CA GLN A 8 12.00 -1.15 22.48
C GLN A 8 10.84 -0.34 23.08
N LYS A 9 10.89 -0.09 24.40
CA LYS A 9 9.93 0.80 25.04
C LYS A 9 10.15 2.24 24.60
N ILE A 10 9.06 2.99 24.48
CA ILE A 10 9.05 4.40 24.15
C ILE A 10 9.13 5.21 25.44
N ASP A 11 10.12 6.09 25.53
CA ASP A 11 10.23 7.07 26.61
C ASP A 11 9.22 8.21 26.39
N LYS A 12 8.04 8.07 27.00
CA LYS A 12 6.94 9.04 26.88
C LYS A 12 7.27 10.41 27.47
N SER A 13 8.30 10.54 28.31
CA SER A 13 8.71 11.85 28.84
C SER A 13 9.23 12.80 27.74
N LYS A 14 9.67 12.23 26.60
CA LYS A 14 10.12 12.97 25.43
C LYS A 14 9.00 13.32 24.45
N LEU A 15 7.78 12.82 24.67
CA LEU A 15 6.63 13.05 23.81
C LEU A 15 5.81 14.23 24.32
N THR A 16 6.27 15.44 24.00
CA THR A 16 5.64 16.71 24.47
C THR A 16 4.18 16.88 24.02
N ASN A 17 3.76 16.18 22.97
CA ASN A 17 2.43 16.25 22.39
C ASN A 17 1.55 15.02 22.66
N PHE A 18 1.98 14.10 23.54
CA PHE A 18 1.23 12.86 23.81
C PHE A 18 -0.19 13.12 24.33
N SER A 19 -0.38 14.22 25.06
CA SER A 19 -1.69 14.65 25.59
C SER A 19 -2.71 15.02 24.50
N ASN A 20 -2.29 15.23 23.25
CA ASN A 20 -3.18 15.59 22.15
C ASN A 20 -3.87 14.37 21.51
N LEU A 21 -3.48 13.16 21.92
CA LEU A 21 -4.04 11.91 21.39
C LEU A 21 -5.43 11.66 21.97
N ASP A 22 -6.33 11.16 21.13
CA ASP A 22 -7.65 10.72 21.57
C ASP A 22 -7.52 9.58 22.59
N PRO A 23 -8.02 9.75 23.83
CA PRO A 23 -7.98 8.70 24.86
C PRO A 23 -8.65 7.39 24.41
N GLN A 24 -9.62 7.45 23.49
CA GLN A 24 -10.24 6.25 22.94
C GLN A 24 -9.27 5.41 22.11
N MET A 25 -8.15 5.96 21.63
CA MET A 25 -7.14 5.23 20.86
C MET A 25 -5.97 4.72 21.71
N LEU A 26 -5.95 5.07 23.00
CA LEU A 26 -4.92 4.66 23.94
C LEU A 26 -5.31 3.37 24.68
N ASN A 27 -4.32 2.77 25.35
CA ASN A 27 -4.47 1.68 26.32
C ASN A 27 -5.21 0.44 25.77
N LYS A 28 -4.98 0.12 24.49
CA LYS A 28 -5.59 -1.05 23.86
C LYS A 28 -5.00 -2.35 24.41
N PRO A 29 -5.72 -3.49 24.38
CA PRO A 29 -5.23 -4.75 24.93
C PRO A 29 -3.88 -5.23 24.36
N PHE A 30 -3.54 -4.83 23.13
CA PHE A 30 -2.25 -5.14 22.53
C PHE A 30 -1.08 -4.34 23.15
N ASP A 31 -1.34 -3.16 23.72
CA ASP A 31 -0.38 -2.30 24.40
C ASP A 31 -1.06 -1.41 25.47
N PRO A 32 -1.38 -1.97 26.66
CA PRO A 32 -2.26 -1.33 27.64
C PRO A 32 -1.77 0.00 28.23
N ASN A 33 -0.48 0.32 28.12
CA ASN A 33 0.09 1.58 28.62
C ASN A 33 0.71 2.44 27.50
N ASN A 34 0.53 2.07 26.23
CA ASN A 34 1.23 2.69 25.10
C ASN A 34 2.75 2.72 25.30
N ASP A 35 3.33 1.65 25.87
CA ASP A 35 4.76 1.55 26.16
C ASP A 35 5.56 1.24 24.88
N TYR A 36 4.92 0.69 23.85
CA TYR A 36 5.57 0.22 22.63
C TYR A 36 4.97 0.82 21.35
N SER A 37 3.83 1.51 21.44
CA SER A 37 3.09 2.03 20.29
C SER A 37 2.39 3.35 20.60
N ILE A 38 2.43 4.27 19.64
CA ILE A 38 1.74 5.56 19.66
C ILE A 38 0.80 5.60 18.46
N PRO A 39 -0.50 5.89 18.62
CA PRO A 39 -1.41 6.07 17.50
C PRO A 39 -0.88 7.15 16.54
N TYR A 40 -0.84 6.81 15.24
CA TYR A 40 -0.39 7.74 14.20
C TYR A 40 -1.54 8.11 13.27
N ILE A 41 -2.04 7.14 12.49
CA ILE A 41 -3.19 7.28 11.61
C ILE A 41 -4.04 6.02 11.75
N TRP A 42 -5.36 6.19 11.71
CA TRP A 42 -6.32 5.11 11.69
C TRP A 42 -7.36 5.36 10.59
N GLY A 43 -8.05 4.31 10.17
CA GLY A 43 -9.05 4.39 9.11
C GLY A 43 -9.89 3.12 9.04
N ALA A 44 -10.71 3.03 8.00
CA ALA A 44 -11.53 1.88 7.73
C ALA A 44 -11.48 1.54 6.23
N THR A 45 -11.51 0.25 5.92
CA THR A 45 -11.73 -0.22 4.55
C THR A 45 -13.24 -0.33 4.32
N ALA A 46 -13.73 0.33 3.27
CA ALA A 46 -15.12 0.36 2.87
C ALA A 46 -15.25 0.08 1.37
N ILE A 47 -16.49 -0.04 0.87
CA ILE A 47 -16.74 -0.21 -0.55
C ILE A 47 -16.77 1.17 -1.21
N GLY A 48 -15.79 1.43 -2.07
CA GLY A 48 -15.79 2.58 -2.97
C GLY A 48 -16.49 2.23 -4.29
N VAL A 49 -17.36 3.12 -4.78
CA VAL A 49 -18.12 2.91 -6.02
C VAL A 49 -17.91 4.10 -6.95
N ASN A 50 -17.69 3.85 -8.25
CA ASN A 50 -17.79 4.89 -9.26
C ASN A 50 -19.28 5.19 -9.54
N SER A 51 -19.78 6.29 -9.00
CA SER A 51 -21.20 6.67 -9.07
C SER A 51 -21.69 7.03 -10.48
N GLU A 52 -20.79 7.31 -11.43
CA GLU A 52 -21.16 7.52 -12.84
C GLU A 52 -21.50 6.21 -13.55
N ALA A 53 -20.97 5.09 -13.06
CA ALA A 53 -21.14 3.77 -13.67
C ALA A 53 -22.13 2.86 -12.91
N ILE A 54 -22.21 3.01 -11.58
CA ILE A 54 -23.02 2.16 -10.70
C ILE A 54 -23.78 3.05 -9.73
N ASP A 55 -25.10 2.85 -9.60
CA ASP A 55 -25.89 3.50 -8.55
C ASP A 55 -25.42 3.00 -7.17
N PRO A 56 -24.85 3.88 -6.31
CA PRO A 56 -24.33 3.47 -5.00
C PRO A 56 -25.37 2.79 -4.10
N LYS A 57 -26.67 3.03 -4.32
CA LYS A 57 -27.75 2.41 -3.54
C LYS A 57 -27.90 0.91 -3.79
N THR A 58 -27.33 0.40 -4.87
CA THR A 58 -27.40 -1.02 -5.24
C THR A 58 -26.42 -1.89 -4.45
N ILE A 59 -25.42 -1.27 -3.82
CA ILE A 59 -24.42 -1.92 -2.98
C ILE A 59 -24.70 -1.59 -1.51
N THR A 60 -25.07 -2.60 -0.74
CA THR A 60 -25.47 -2.45 0.67
C THR A 60 -24.65 -3.32 1.61
N SER A 61 -23.91 -4.29 1.09
CA SER A 61 -23.17 -5.28 1.86
C SER A 61 -21.96 -5.81 1.11
N TRP A 62 -21.01 -6.41 1.85
CA TRP A 62 -19.90 -7.16 1.24
C TRP A 62 -20.37 -8.32 0.37
N ALA A 63 -21.55 -8.88 0.63
CA ALA A 63 -22.11 -9.97 -0.16
C ALA A 63 -22.47 -9.54 -1.59
N ASP A 64 -22.81 -8.25 -1.79
CA ASP A 64 -23.16 -7.73 -3.12
C ASP A 64 -21.99 -7.83 -4.09
N LEU A 65 -20.74 -7.81 -3.60
CA LEU A 65 -19.55 -7.96 -4.45
C LEU A 65 -19.46 -9.34 -5.12
N TRP A 66 -20.21 -10.35 -4.66
CA TRP A 66 -20.27 -11.66 -5.31
C TRP A 66 -21.31 -11.75 -6.44
N LYS A 67 -22.07 -10.68 -6.70
CA LYS A 67 -23.04 -10.68 -7.81
C LYS A 67 -22.32 -10.82 -9.16
N PRO A 68 -22.89 -11.60 -10.10
CA PRO A 68 -22.25 -11.87 -11.39
C PRO A 68 -22.07 -10.61 -12.26
N GLU A 69 -22.86 -9.57 -12.02
CA GLU A 69 -22.77 -8.27 -12.70
C GLU A 69 -21.45 -7.53 -12.46
N TYR A 70 -20.74 -7.81 -11.35
CA TYR A 70 -19.45 -7.18 -11.03
C TYR A 70 -18.24 -7.98 -11.52
N LYS A 71 -18.46 -8.96 -12.40
CA LYS A 71 -17.37 -9.75 -12.98
C LYS A 71 -16.38 -8.87 -13.73
N SER A 72 -15.12 -8.97 -13.34
CA SER A 72 -13.98 -8.24 -13.89
C SER A 72 -14.01 -6.73 -13.66
N SER A 73 -14.85 -6.22 -12.74
CA SER A 73 -14.94 -4.80 -12.40
C SER A 73 -14.60 -4.47 -10.94
N LEU A 74 -14.30 -5.48 -10.12
CA LEU A 74 -13.92 -5.28 -8.73
C LEU A 74 -12.43 -5.00 -8.57
N LEU A 75 -12.11 -4.10 -7.64
CA LEU A 75 -10.76 -3.82 -7.19
C LEU A 75 -10.65 -4.19 -5.72
N LEU A 76 -9.69 -5.05 -5.37
CA LEU A 76 -9.46 -5.48 -3.99
C LEU A 76 -8.16 -4.88 -3.45
N THR A 77 -8.14 -4.59 -2.15
CA THR A 77 -6.90 -4.24 -1.44
C THR A 77 -5.95 -5.43 -1.43
N ASP A 78 -4.65 -5.19 -1.57
CA ASP A 78 -3.64 -6.24 -1.52
C ASP A 78 -3.21 -6.55 -0.08
N ASP A 79 -4.20 -6.71 0.81
CA ASP A 79 -4.00 -7.04 2.22
C ASP A 79 -4.74 -8.33 2.59
N ALA A 80 -3.99 -9.31 3.10
CA ALA A 80 -4.53 -10.62 3.42
C ALA A 80 -5.60 -10.57 4.51
N ARG A 81 -5.44 -9.73 5.53
CA ARG A 81 -6.39 -9.63 6.64
C ARG A 81 -7.67 -8.93 6.20
N GLU A 82 -7.58 -7.88 5.41
CA GLU A 82 -8.74 -7.15 4.91
C GLU A 82 -9.59 -8.00 3.96
N VAL A 83 -8.95 -8.69 3.01
CA VAL A 83 -9.65 -9.55 2.04
C VAL A 83 -10.33 -10.73 2.73
N PHE A 84 -9.66 -11.38 3.71
CA PHE A 84 -10.30 -12.42 4.52
C PHE A 84 -11.41 -11.87 5.40
N GLN A 85 -11.22 -10.70 6.02
CA GLN A 85 -12.25 -10.06 6.83
C GLN A 85 -13.52 -9.81 6.01
N MET A 86 -13.41 -9.35 4.77
CA MET A 86 -14.56 -9.19 3.87
C MET A 86 -15.35 -10.50 3.70
N ALA A 87 -14.68 -11.60 3.38
CA ALA A 87 -15.32 -12.91 3.19
C ALA A 87 -15.89 -13.48 4.50
N LEU A 88 -15.17 -13.34 5.61
CA LEU A 88 -15.63 -13.73 6.94
C LEU A 88 -16.90 -12.97 7.33
N ARG A 89 -16.94 -11.66 7.09
CA ARG A 89 -18.11 -10.82 7.37
C ARG A 89 -19.29 -11.17 6.47
N LYS A 90 -19.07 -11.52 5.19
CA LYS A 90 -20.11 -12.07 4.30
C LYS A 90 -20.71 -13.37 4.86
N LEU A 91 -19.88 -14.22 5.48
CA LEU A 91 -20.32 -15.48 6.09
C LEU A 91 -20.93 -15.31 7.49
N GLY A 92 -20.93 -14.10 8.05
CA GLY A 92 -21.44 -13.82 9.41
C GLY A 92 -20.43 -14.05 10.53
N TYR A 93 -19.17 -14.37 10.21
CA TYR A 93 -18.11 -14.61 11.19
C TYR A 93 -17.42 -13.31 11.64
N SER A 94 -16.62 -13.44 12.70
CA SER A 94 -15.72 -12.37 13.15
C SER A 94 -14.55 -12.20 12.17
N GLY A 95 -14.22 -10.96 11.81
CA GLY A 95 -12.99 -10.66 11.05
C GLY A 95 -11.69 -10.97 11.81
N ASN A 96 -11.79 -11.19 13.12
CA ASN A 96 -10.68 -11.57 14.00
C ASN A 96 -10.81 -13.02 14.49
N THR A 97 -11.55 -13.87 13.77
CA THR A 97 -11.62 -15.29 14.13
C THR A 97 -10.26 -15.95 14.14
N THR A 98 -10.13 -16.97 14.99
CA THR A 98 -8.96 -17.85 15.04
C THR A 98 -9.35 -19.31 14.80
N ASP A 99 -10.62 -19.59 14.50
CA ASP A 99 -11.08 -20.92 14.14
C ASP A 99 -10.61 -21.27 12.71
N PRO A 100 -9.78 -22.31 12.53
CA PRO A 100 -9.31 -22.72 11.22
C PRO A 100 -10.44 -23.06 10.23
N LYS A 101 -11.58 -23.58 10.70
CA LYS A 101 -12.71 -23.95 9.85
C LYS A 101 -13.42 -22.73 9.28
N GLU A 102 -13.57 -21.66 10.07
CA GLU A 102 -14.13 -20.40 9.59
C GLU A 102 -13.20 -19.74 8.56
N ILE A 103 -11.89 -19.81 8.80
CA ILE A 103 -10.86 -19.31 7.88
C ILE A 103 -10.87 -20.09 6.56
N GLU A 104 -10.99 -21.42 6.62
CA GLU A 104 -11.10 -22.27 5.44
C GLU A 104 -12.38 -21.99 4.64
N ALA A 105 -13.51 -21.77 5.34
CA ALA A 105 -14.75 -21.37 4.68
C ALA A 105 -14.60 -20.02 3.95
N ALA A 106 -13.95 -19.04 4.57
CA ALA A 106 -13.66 -17.75 3.94
C ALA A 106 -12.74 -17.88 2.72
N TYR A 107 -11.70 -18.73 2.80
CA TYR A 107 -10.84 -19.05 1.66
C TYR A 107 -11.64 -19.60 0.47
N ASN A 108 -12.55 -20.54 0.74
CA ASN A 108 -13.39 -21.13 -0.31
C ASN A 108 -14.36 -20.11 -0.93
N GLU A 109 -14.87 -19.14 -0.17
CA GLU A 109 -15.67 -18.03 -0.71
C GLU A 109 -14.84 -17.08 -1.57
N LEU A 110 -13.63 -16.75 -1.14
CA LEU A 110 -12.72 -15.88 -1.89
C LEU A 110 -12.33 -16.49 -3.23
N LYS A 111 -12.13 -17.81 -3.31
CA LYS A 111 -11.87 -18.50 -4.59
C LYS A 111 -12.97 -18.26 -5.63
N LYS A 112 -14.22 -18.11 -5.20
CA LYS A 112 -15.35 -17.79 -6.10
C LYS A 112 -15.29 -16.35 -6.61
N LEU A 113 -14.67 -15.45 -5.84
CA LEU A 113 -14.49 -14.03 -6.17
C LEU A 113 -13.26 -13.77 -7.06
N MET A 114 -12.21 -14.59 -6.94
CA MET A 114 -10.96 -14.43 -7.72
C MET A 114 -11.12 -14.30 -9.25
N PRO A 115 -12.00 -15.05 -9.96
CA PRO A 115 -12.18 -14.85 -11.40
C PRO A 115 -12.89 -13.54 -11.77
N THR A 116 -13.40 -12.82 -10.77
CA THR A 116 -14.22 -11.61 -10.89
C THR A 116 -13.41 -10.35 -10.50
N SER A 117 -12.30 -10.48 -9.74
CA SER A 117 -11.54 -9.33 -9.22
C SER A 117 -10.28 -8.98 -10.03
N GLN A 118 -10.04 -7.69 -10.25
CA GLN A 118 -8.74 -7.14 -10.61
C GLN A 118 -7.93 -6.87 -9.34
N ARG A 119 -6.64 -7.21 -9.36
CA ARG A 119 -5.74 -6.98 -8.20
C ARG A 119 -5.19 -5.56 -8.25
N LEU A 120 -5.46 -4.75 -7.22
CA LEU A 120 -4.73 -3.49 -7.05
C LEU A 120 -3.35 -3.81 -6.49
N THR A 121 -2.35 -3.88 -7.36
CA THR A 121 -0.97 -3.75 -6.87
C THR A 121 -0.77 -2.26 -6.60
N LEU A 122 -0.66 -1.87 -5.32
CA LEU A 122 -0.15 -0.54 -5.01
C LEU A 122 1.18 -0.41 -5.74
N ILE A 123 1.29 0.57 -6.64
CA ILE A 123 2.52 0.83 -7.39
C ILE A 123 3.53 1.43 -6.41
N THR A 124 4.06 0.62 -5.50
CA THR A 124 5.34 0.87 -4.87
C THR A 124 6.40 0.37 -5.84
N GLY A 125 6.70 1.19 -6.85
CA GLY A 125 8.00 1.29 -7.53
C GLY A 125 8.72 0.07 -8.10
N GLU A 126 8.17 -1.16 -8.05
CA GLU A 126 8.81 -2.33 -8.65
C GLU A 126 8.47 -2.35 -10.15
N PRO A 127 9.46 -2.21 -11.06
CA PRO A 127 9.21 -2.35 -12.47
C PRO A 127 8.74 -3.78 -12.73
N VAL A 128 7.53 -3.90 -13.30
CA VAL A 128 7.03 -5.15 -13.83
C VAL A 128 7.96 -5.55 -14.97
N TYR A 129 9.00 -6.32 -14.67
CA TYR A 129 9.76 -7.01 -15.71
C TYR A 129 8.79 -7.95 -16.39
N GLY A 130 8.44 -7.60 -17.62
CA GLY A 130 7.52 -8.35 -18.45
C GLY A 130 7.85 -9.82 -18.40
N ARG A 131 6.83 -10.62 -18.09
CA ARG A 131 6.86 -12.08 -18.21
C ARG A 131 7.13 -12.40 -19.69
N ARG A 132 8.39 -12.46 -20.10
CA ARG A 132 8.80 -12.98 -21.40
C ARG A 132 8.35 -14.43 -21.41
N SER A 133 7.36 -14.73 -22.24
CA SER A 133 7.07 -16.07 -22.70
C SER A 133 8.37 -16.68 -23.25
N GLU A 134 8.88 -17.73 -22.60
CA GLU A 134 9.94 -18.54 -23.19
C GLU A 134 9.39 -19.19 -24.48
N PRO A 135 10.09 -19.08 -25.63
CA PRO A 135 9.79 -19.92 -26.77
C PRO A 135 10.38 -21.31 -26.52
N ARG A 136 9.54 -22.35 -26.69
CA ARG A 136 9.95 -23.75 -26.75
C ARG A 136 10.93 -23.97 -27.93
N ASP A 137 11.86 -24.88 -27.68
CA ASP A 137 12.86 -25.49 -28.57
C ASP A 137 12.75 -25.27 -30.08
N GLY A 138 13.89 -24.91 -30.68
CA GLY A 138 14.08 -24.83 -32.13
C GLY A 138 15.52 -24.53 -32.53
N MET A 139 16.40 -25.52 -32.34
CA MET A 139 17.64 -25.80 -33.09
C MET A 139 18.71 -24.71 -33.32
N GLU A 140 19.92 -25.10 -32.92
CA GLU A 140 21.22 -24.73 -33.46
C GLU A 140 21.22 -24.24 -34.91
N ARG A 141 21.80 -23.06 -35.13
CA ARG A 141 22.69 -22.71 -36.25
C ARG A 141 23.08 -21.24 -36.10
N LEU A 142 24.30 -20.99 -35.64
CA LEU A 142 25.22 -19.94 -36.09
C LEU A 142 26.38 -19.92 -35.08
N GLY A 143 27.42 -20.69 -35.41
CA GLY A 143 28.63 -20.80 -34.61
C GLY A 143 29.42 -19.49 -34.58
N LEU A 144 29.13 -18.65 -33.60
CA LEU A 144 29.94 -17.48 -33.26
C LEU A 144 30.44 -17.62 -31.82
N ARG A 145 31.73 -17.97 -31.71
CA ARG A 145 32.50 -17.97 -30.46
C ARG A 145 32.52 -16.56 -29.87
N ARG A 146 32.21 -16.42 -28.57
CA ARG A 146 32.46 -15.19 -27.81
C ARG A 146 33.94 -15.09 -27.43
N PRO A 147 34.64 -13.96 -27.66
CA PRO A 147 35.95 -13.74 -27.07
C PRO A 147 35.81 -13.25 -25.61
N PRO A 148 36.76 -13.56 -24.71
CA PRO A 148 36.76 -13.05 -23.36
C PRO A 148 37.42 -11.66 -23.33
N GLY A 149 36.68 -10.63 -22.92
CA GLY A 149 37.16 -9.26 -22.85
C GLY A 149 36.74 -8.59 -21.55
N ARG A 150 37.73 -8.29 -20.72
CA ARG A 150 37.67 -7.54 -19.47
C ARG A 150 37.01 -6.16 -19.66
N TYR A 151 36.18 -5.74 -18.70
CA TYR A 151 36.04 -4.32 -18.36
C TYR A 151 35.97 -4.15 -16.84
N SER A 152 37.08 -3.65 -16.30
CA SER A 152 37.15 -2.86 -15.08
C SER A 152 36.77 -1.44 -15.44
N ALA A 153 35.84 -0.83 -14.69
CA ALA A 153 35.93 0.54 -14.17
C ALA A 153 34.54 0.98 -13.70
N GLY A 154 34.39 1.09 -12.37
CA GLY A 154 33.53 2.14 -11.83
C GLY A 154 34.17 3.51 -12.03
N SER A 155 33.42 4.54 -11.62
CA SER A 155 33.74 5.97 -11.63
C SER A 155 33.63 6.67 -12.99
N ASP A 156 32.41 6.88 -13.49
CA ASP A 156 32.13 8.07 -14.32
C ASP A 156 30.65 8.54 -14.33
N LEU A 157 29.97 8.45 -13.19
CA LEU A 157 28.61 9.00 -13.00
C LEU A 157 28.48 9.88 -11.74
N ALA A 158 29.61 10.31 -11.16
CA ALA A 158 29.65 11.14 -9.95
C ALA A 158 30.06 12.61 -10.18
N GLU A 159 30.16 13.09 -11.43
CA GLU A 159 30.59 14.47 -11.73
C GLU A 159 29.63 15.34 -12.55
N ARG A 160 28.37 14.93 -12.78
CA ARG A 160 27.35 15.79 -13.42
C ARG A 160 26.13 16.06 -12.55
N GLY A 161 26.35 16.32 -11.26
CA GLY A 161 25.30 16.69 -10.31
C GLY A 161 25.70 17.74 -9.27
N ARG A 162 26.84 18.44 -9.46
CA ARG A 162 27.28 19.54 -8.60
C ARG A 162 27.32 20.85 -9.38
N HIS A 163 26.15 21.40 -9.70
CA HIS A 163 25.93 22.81 -10.00
C HIS A 163 24.41 23.09 -10.04
N LEU A 164 23.79 23.08 -8.87
CA LEU A 164 22.42 23.60 -8.67
C LEU A 164 22.14 23.86 -7.17
N LEU A 165 23.15 24.37 -6.46
CA LEU A 165 23.02 24.87 -5.08
C LEU A 165 23.85 26.14 -4.96
N ASP A 166 23.34 27.24 -5.50
CA ASP A 166 23.71 28.60 -5.11
C ASP A 166 22.48 29.49 -5.33
N GLY A 167 21.47 29.30 -4.48
CA GLY A 167 20.36 30.22 -4.31
C GLY A 167 20.56 30.98 -3.01
N GLN A 168 20.98 32.24 -3.09
CA GLN A 168 21.07 33.17 -1.96
C GLN A 168 19.73 33.24 -1.19
N PRO A 169 19.74 33.45 0.15
CA PRO A 169 18.52 33.51 0.93
C PRO A 169 17.67 34.73 0.54
N VAL A 170 16.42 34.49 0.16
CA VAL A 170 15.45 35.55 -0.17
C VAL A 170 14.80 36.06 1.13
N ASP A 171 14.91 37.37 1.37
CA ASP A 171 14.31 38.10 2.49
C ASP A 171 12.78 37.81 2.60
N PRO A 172 12.27 37.40 3.78
CA PRO A 172 10.84 37.17 4.01
C PRO A 172 9.91 38.32 3.59
N GLY A 173 10.38 39.57 3.58
CA GLY A 173 9.59 40.74 3.16
C GLY A 173 9.29 40.82 1.65
N GLU A 174 10.14 40.22 0.81
CA GLU A 174 9.99 40.25 -0.66
C GLU A 174 8.86 39.32 -1.16
N ARG A 175 8.64 38.19 -0.47
CA ARG A 175 7.57 37.23 -0.83
C ARG A 175 6.17 37.83 -0.69
N GLN A 176 5.96 38.69 0.30
CA GLN A 176 4.64 39.30 0.54
C GLN A 176 4.32 40.42 -0.47
N LYS A 177 5.34 41.14 -0.98
CA LYS A 177 5.15 42.13 -2.05
C LYS A 177 4.84 41.50 -3.40
N ARG A 178 5.47 40.37 -3.74
CA ARG A 178 5.20 39.67 -5.01
C ARG A 178 3.79 39.06 -5.06
N ARG A 179 3.27 38.57 -3.93
CA ARG A 179 1.92 37.99 -3.85
C ARG A 179 0.82 39.03 -4.04
N ARG A 180 1.01 40.25 -3.52
CA ARG A 180 0.04 41.36 -3.71
C ARG A 180 0.01 41.96 -5.12
N ARG A 181 1.03 41.68 -5.95
CA ARG A 181 1.09 42.17 -7.34
C ARG A 181 0.48 41.21 -8.36
N ALA A 182 0.17 39.98 -7.95
CA ALA A 182 -0.48 38.96 -8.79
C ALA A 182 -2.00 38.86 -8.55
N GLU A 183 -2.53 39.58 -7.56
CA GLU A 183 -3.97 39.63 -7.23
C GLU A 183 -4.63 40.94 -7.72
N ALA A 184 -3.94 41.71 -8.58
CA ALA A 184 -4.40 43.01 -9.08
C ALA A 184 -4.39 43.15 -10.62
N ASP A 185 -4.22 42.05 -11.36
CA ASP A 185 -4.42 41.98 -12.81
C ASP A 185 -5.46 40.90 -13.15
#